data_AF-A0A9E3QE65-F1
#
_entry.id   AF-A0A9E3QE65-F1
#
_cell.length_a   1.000
_cell.length_b   1.000
_cell.length_c   1.000
_cell.angle_alpha   90.00
_cell.angle_beta   90.00
_cell.angle_gamma   90.00
#
_symmetry.space_group_name_H-M   'P 1'
#
loop_
_entity.id
_entity.type
_entity.pdbx_description
1 polymer ?
#
loop_
_entity_poly.entity_id
_entity_poly.type
_entity_poly.pdbx_seq_one_letter_code
_entity_poly.pdbx_strand_id
1 'polypeptide(L)'
;MTAGEELLAQGGAATGALSERCAICGEATAGNIPAAGCPFAGNVGCPMHDGTRLGRSADPLAETVAYRPEGEAALDTDGFPAVDDLIGTVLGQYRIEELIGRGSMGRVYRAEHTGLGRTSAIKVMNPGLLARQPQIVERFRAEARAVASLVHPHVVTVHNLGTDRGYHYIEMEYVPGGISLKETLVRQGALEPVRATTLVRQVALALGAAHRAGLVHRDVKPANVLLAADGRAKLADFGLVRRLADERAGAPLAGTPTFMAPELFRGAPAGPQTDLYAVGVMYFFLLTARLPFASDNLGTLIRLHQRQAVPDVRRWAPAVPDEVAAILGRLLAKTPDGRYESAEALADDLKGVLAHLRDSEALIREGLVGLEGYIQGGRDQFRILLPVPGDRLQEVYVEACQSREGQRLVRIFSVCGPADPRHFEFALKLNTELTIGGLSIKEVNGQPMFVMTRTYAWAHVTPADIRAAILEIARRGDWVEQQLTQNDLF
;
A
#
# COMPACT_ATOMS: atom_id res chain seq x y z
N MET A 1 -18.04 66.51 32.67
CA MET A 1 -17.48 66.21 34.00
C MET A 1 -17.78 64.76 34.29
N THR A 2 -16.88 63.82 34.52
CA THR A 2 -15.42 63.73 34.63
C THR A 2 -15.16 62.22 34.70
N ALA A 3 -14.17 61.72 33.95
CA ALA A 3 -13.01 60.93 34.42
C ALA A 3 -13.34 59.51 34.93
N GLY A 4 -12.69 58.43 34.49
CA GLY A 4 -11.41 58.29 33.79
C GLY A 4 -10.53 57.35 34.62
N GLU A 5 -10.28 56.15 34.12
CA GLU A 5 -9.25 55.15 34.50
C GLU A 5 -9.64 53.82 33.83
N GLU A 6 -8.89 53.13 32.99
CA GLU A 6 -7.62 53.36 32.32
C GLU A 6 -7.57 52.23 31.26
N LEU A 7 -7.31 52.56 29.99
CA LEU A 7 -7.19 51.60 28.89
C LEU A 7 -5.85 51.87 28.21
N LEU A 8 -4.93 50.90 28.29
CA LEU A 8 -3.79 50.60 27.39
C LEU A 8 -2.59 50.09 28.19
N ALA A 9 -2.23 48.81 28.01
CA ALA A 9 -0.91 48.41 27.49
C ALA A 9 -0.60 46.93 27.74
N GLN A 10 -0.29 46.25 26.63
CA GLN A 10 0.73 45.20 26.48
C GLN A 10 0.37 43.74 26.77
N GLY A 11 0.67 42.92 25.76
CA GLY A 11 0.35 41.51 25.66
C GLY A 11 1.24 40.59 26.49
N GLY A 12 0.75 39.38 26.69
CA GLY A 12 1.44 38.29 27.35
C GLY A 12 0.83 36.95 26.96
N ALA A 13 1.60 36.20 26.16
CA ALA A 13 1.55 34.78 25.85
C ALA A 13 0.36 33.95 26.39
N ALA A 14 -0.55 33.59 25.48
CA ALA A 14 -1.31 32.34 25.62
C ALA A 14 -0.39 31.18 25.19
N THR A 15 0.17 30.49 26.17
CA THR A 15 0.87 29.21 26.01
C THR A 15 -0.12 28.15 25.54
N GLY A 16 -0.28 28.04 24.21
CA GLY A 16 -0.94 26.88 23.61
C GLY A 16 -0.12 25.63 23.89
N ALA A 17 -0.70 24.70 24.63
CA ALA A 17 -0.14 23.36 24.82
C ALA A 17 0.06 22.70 23.45
N LEU A 18 1.31 22.65 23.00
CA LEU A 18 1.72 21.92 21.80
C LEU A 18 1.52 20.42 22.09
N SER A 19 0.74 19.75 21.25
CA SER A 19 0.48 18.31 21.34
C SER A 19 1.78 17.52 21.40
N GLU A 20 2.03 16.84 22.53
CA GLU A 20 3.24 16.07 22.81
C GLU A 20 3.29 14.71 22.09
N ARG A 21 2.96 14.65 20.79
CA ARG A 21 2.96 13.40 20.02
C ARG A 21 3.56 13.57 18.63
N CYS A 22 4.34 12.58 18.19
CA CYS A 22 4.89 12.53 16.83
C CYS A 22 3.76 12.49 15.79
N ALA A 23 3.77 13.40 14.82
CA ALA A 23 2.72 13.53 13.80
C ALA A 23 2.64 12.33 12.81
N ILE A 24 3.65 11.45 12.80
CA ILE A 24 3.74 10.31 11.87
C ILE A 24 3.41 8.98 12.58
N CYS A 25 3.95 8.73 13.78
CA CYS A 25 3.73 7.47 14.51
C CYS A 25 2.81 7.58 15.74
N GLY A 26 2.56 8.80 16.25
CA GLY A 26 1.67 9.05 17.39
C GLY A 26 2.25 8.76 18.78
N GLU A 27 3.53 8.43 18.91
CA GLU A 27 4.24 8.24 20.19
C GLU A 27 4.51 9.57 20.91
N ALA A 28 4.58 9.51 22.25
CA ALA A 28 4.78 10.69 23.11
C ALA A 28 6.15 11.33 22.90
N THR A 29 6.22 12.66 22.85
CA THR A 29 7.46 13.43 22.59
C THR A 29 8.35 13.61 23.82
N ALA A 30 7.91 13.17 25.00
CA ALA A 30 8.68 13.23 26.23
C ALA A 30 9.48 11.93 26.43
N GLY A 31 10.65 11.86 25.80
CA GLY A 31 11.60 10.76 25.93
C GLY A 31 12.28 10.46 24.60
N ASN A 32 13.60 10.56 24.55
CA ASN A 32 14.44 10.25 23.37
C ASN A 32 13.96 8.97 22.68
N ILE A 33 13.41 9.10 21.47
CA ILE A 33 13.25 7.99 20.53
C ILE A 33 14.63 7.80 19.86
N PRO A 34 15.41 6.75 20.14
CA PRO A 34 16.71 6.57 19.52
C PRO A 34 16.54 6.10 18.07
N ALA A 35 17.36 6.63 17.16
CA ALA A 35 17.34 6.38 15.72
C ALA A 35 17.30 4.89 15.30
N ALA A 36 17.71 3.96 16.17
CA ALA A 36 17.80 2.53 15.88
C ALA A 36 16.44 1.79 15.73
N GLY A 37 15.33 2.37 16.21
CA GLY A 37 14.00 1.75 16.19
C GLY A 37 12.98 2.41 15.25
N CYS A 38 13.29 3.58 14.68
CA CYS A 38 12.36 4.34 13.85
C CYS A 38 12.43 3.89 12.38
N PRO A 39 11.33 3.42 11.74
CA PRO A 39 11.36 3.04 10.33
C PRO A 39 11.67 4.23 9.40
N PHE A 40 11.60 5.46 9.92
CA PHE A 40 11.86 6.71 9.23
C PHE A 40 13.22 7.35 9.57
N ALA A 41 14.08 6.68 10.35
CA ALA A 41 15.42 7.19 10.65
C ALA A 41 16.22 7.45 9.34
N GLY A 42 16.87 8.62 9.25
CA GLY A 42 17.75 9.02 8.15
C GLY A 42 17.17 9.94 7.07
N ASN A 43 15.96 10.50 7.22
CA ASN A 43 15.38 11.44 6.24
C ASN A 43 15.58 12.91 6.63
N VAL A 44 15.93 13.74 5.64
CA VAL A 44 15.91 15.21 5.75
C VAL A 44 14.46 15.67 5.94
N GLY A 45 14.17 16.43 7.00
CA GLY A 45 12.82 16.93 7.32
C GLY A 45 12.04 16.17 8.40
N CYS A 46 12.66 15.27 9.17
CA CYS A 46 12.05 14.72 10.39
C CYS A 46 12.21 15.70 11.57
N PRO A 47 11.16 16.31 12.13
CA PRO A 47 11.31 17.30 13.20
C PRO A 47 11.90 16.75 14.52
N MET A 48 12.02 15.42 14.66
CA MET A 48 12.67 14.76 15.80
C MET A 48 14.18 14.47 15.58
N HIS A 49 14.66 14.52 14.35
CA HIS A 49 16.05 14.16 14.00
C HIS A 49 16.76 15.19 13.11
N ASP A 50 16.03 16.18 12.60
CA ASP A 50 16.62 17.38 12.00
C ASP A 50 17.12 18.25 13.16
N GLY A 51 18.43 18.30 13.35
CA GLY A 51 19.13 18.87 14.52
C GLY A 51 18.93 20.37 14.75
N THR A 52 17.89 20.96 14.17
CA THR A 52 17.47 22.34 14.37
C THR A 52 16.36 22.43 15.41
N ARG A 53 16.70 22.25 16.69
CA ARG A 53 16.08 23.01 17.79
C ARG A 53 16.96 23.01 19.05
N LEU A 54 17.50 24.21 19.29
CA LEU A 54 17.86 24.86 20.55
C LEU A 54 19.18 24.47 21.25
N GLY A 55 20.09 25.46 21.28
CA GLY A 55 20.90 25.75 22.47
C GLY A 55 22.40 25.42 22.35
N ARG A 56 23.21 26.44 22.06
CA ARG A 56 24.65 26.41 22.37
C ARG A 56 24.85 26.26 23.89
N SER A 57 25.75 25.37 24.30
CA SER A 57 26.72 25.67 25.37
C SER A 57 28.02 24.95 25.09
N ALA A 58 29.10 25.73 25.03
CA ALA A 58 30.46 25.24 24.89
C ALA A 58 30.91 24.49 26.15
N ASP A 59 31.78 23.50 25.97
CA ASP A 59 32.91 23.34 26.88
C ASP A 59 34.18 23.04 26.06
N PRO A 60 35.31 23.75 26.29
CA PRO A 60 36.56 23.64 25.55
C PRO A 60 37.53 22.67 26.24
N LEU A 61 38.49 22.15 25.45
CA LEU A 61 39.54 21.18 25.81
C LEU A 61 39.03 19.72 25.86
N ALA A 62 39.54 18.76 25.08
CA ALA A 62 40.95 18.54 24.79
C ALA A 62 41.19 17.98 23.38
N GLU A 63 42.18 18.59 22.74
CA GLU A 63 42.82 18.19 21.51
C GLU A 63 43.43 16.78 21.62
N THR A 64 43.38 16.02 20.53
CA THR A 64 44.49 15.13 20.19
C THR A 64 44.73 15.29 18.69
N VAL A 65 45.73 16.12 18.38
CA VAL A 65 46.28 16.29 17.04
C VAL A 65 46.92 14.97 16.63
N ALA A 66 46.22 14.18 15.81
CA ALA A 66 46.83 13.08 15.09
C ALA A 66 47.42 13.64 13.79
N TYR A 67 48.76 13.75 13.76
CA TYR A 67 49.56 13.98 12.56
C TYR A 67 49.12 13.03 11.43
N ARG A 68 48.67 13.57 10.30
CA ARG A 68 48.33 12.81 9.08
C ARG A 68 49.40 13.08 8.02
N PRO A 69 50.00 12.05 7.40
CA PRO A 69 50.83 12.25 6.22
C PRO A 69 49.94 12.70 5.04
N GLU A 70 50.44 13.65 4.26
CA GLU A 70 49.76 14.18 3.08
C GLU A 70 49.66 13.09 1.99
N GLY A 71 48.44 12.77 1.55
CA GLY A 71 48.21 11.91 0.38
C GLY A 71 46.95 11.04 0.36
N GLU A 72 46.29 10.81 1.50
CA GLU A 72 45.05 10.01 1.53
C GLU A 72 43.81 10.90 1.50
N ALA A 73 42.95 10.71 0.48
CA ALA A 73 41.66 11.37 0.40
C ALA A 73 40.86 11.06 1.68
N ALA A 74 40.34 12.10 2.34
CA ALA A 74 39.47 11.92 3.49
C ALA A 74 38.28 11.04 3.08
N LEU A 75 38.09 9.89 3.73
CA LEU A 75 36.94 9.02 3.52
C LEU A 75 35.81 9.44 4.46
N ASP A 76 34.56 9.32 4.02
CA ASP A 76 33.39 9.48 4.86
C ASP A 76 33.03 8.20 5.65
N THR A 77 31.96 8.29 6.45
CA THR A 77 31.47 7.18 7.29
C THR A 77 31.10 5.94 6.51
N ASP A 78 30.84 6.08 5.20
CA ASP A 78 30.48 5.02 4.29
C ASP A 78 31.68 4.56 3.45
N GLY A 79 32.92 4.97 3.77
CA GLY A 79 34.13 4.52 3.07
C GLY A 79 34.24 4.98 1.62
N PHE A 80 33.42 5.94 1.20
CA PHE A 80 33.60 6.70 -0.04
C PHE A 80 34.48 7.93 0.25
N PRO A 81 35.08 8.56 -0.78
CA PRO A 81 35.71 9.86 -0.59
C PRO A 81 34.70 10.88 -0.03
N ALA A 82 35.16 11.75 0.88
CA ALA A 82 34.33 12.73 1.59
C ALA A 82 33.68 13.75 0.66
N VAL A 83 34.28 13.98 -0.50
CA VAL A 83 33.66 14.63 -1.65
C VAL A 83 33.30 13.50 -2.63
N ASP A 84 32.04 13.45 -3.05
CA ASP A 84 31.59 12.42 -4.00
C ASP A 84 32.32 12.59 -5.34
N ASP A 85 33.27 11.69 -5.61
CA ASP A 85 34.21 11.72 -6.73
C ASP A 85 33.60 11.16 -8.02
N LEU A 86 32.37 10.63 -7.95
CA LEU A 86 31.71 10.01 -9.09
C LEU A 86 30.83 11.00 -9.86
N ILE A 87 30.18 11.95 -9.18
CA ILE A 87 29.26 12.91 -9.81
C ILE A 87 29.99 13.74 -10.87
N GLY A 88 29.42 13.82 -12.08
CA GLY A 88 29.99 14.54 -13.22
C GLY A 88 31.10 13.79 -13.95
N THR A 89 31.47 12.59 -13.49
CA THR A 89 32.48 11.73 -14.14
C THR A 89 31.85 10.59 -14.93
N VAL A 90 32.68 9.86 -15.67
CA VAL A 90 32.28 8.63 -16.36
C VAL A 90 32.82 7.43 -15.58
N LEU A 91 31.92 6.52 -15.20
CA LEU A 91 32.22 5.21 -14.62
C LEU A 91 31.87 4.13 -15.64
N GLY A 92 32.87 3.47 -16.22
CA GLY A 92 32.69 2.55 -17.34
C GLY A 92 32.06 3.23 -18.56
N GLN A 93 30.80 2.91 -18.86
CA GLN A 93 30.02 3.49 -19.97
C GLN A 93 28.94 4.47 -19.49
N TYR A 94 29.01 4.91 -18.23
CA TYR A 94 27.94 5.68 -17.60
C TYR A 94 28.44 7.04 -17.15
N ARG A 95 27.85 8.10 -17.69
CA ARG A 95 28.05 9.47 -17.18
C ARG A 95 27.19 9.63 -15.95
N ILE A 96 27.81 9.74 -14.78
CA ILE A 96 27.13 9.87 -13.49
C ILE A 96 26.61 11.30 -13.32
N GLU A 97 25.31 11.46 -13.08
CA GLU A 97 24.67 12.77 -13.04
C GLU A 97 24.34 13.22 -11.61
N GLU A 98 23.67 12.37 -10.85
CA GLU A 98 23.18 12.70 -9.51
C GLU A 98 23.14 11.48 -8.60
N LEU A 99 23.33 11.70 -7.29
CA LEU A 99 23.11 10.69 -6.27
C LEU A 99 21.61 10.62 -5.95
N ILE A 100 20.99 9.45 -6.14
CA ILE A 100 19.55 9.24 -5.93
C ILE A 100 19.23 8.35 -4.72
N GLY A 101 20.22 7.67 -4.15
CA GLY A 101 20.02 6.85 -2.96
C GLY A 101 21.30 6.50 -2.21
N ARG A 102 21.20 6.42 -0.89
CA ARG A 102 22.26 5.93 0.01
C ARG A 102 21.75 4.72 0.77
N GLY A 103 22.55 3.66 0.84
CA GLY A 103 22.23 2.45 1.60
C GLY A 103 23.47 1.86 2.26
N SER A 104 23.26 0.91 3.16
CA SER A 104 24.36 0.24 3.89
C SER A 104 25.37 -0.47 2.99
N MET A 105 24.95 -0.89 1.80
CA MET A 105 25.78 -1.63 0.85
C MET A 105 26.43 -0.74 -0.22
N GLY A 106 26.05 0.54 -0.31
CA GLY A 106 26.56 1.42 -1.36
C GLY A 106 25.66 2.61 -1.67
N ARG A 107 25.96 3.25 -2.80
CA ARG A 107 25.26 4.42 -3.32
C ARG A 107 24.58 4.09 -4.64
N VAL A 108 23.45 4.72 -4.91
CA VAL A 108 22.73 4.59 -6.18
C VAL A 108 22.73 5.95 -6.86
N TYR A 109 23.18 6.00 -8.11
CA TYR A 109 23.25 7.22 -8.90
C TYR A 109 22.33 7.12 -10.11
N ARG A 110 21.76 8.25 -10.56
CA ARG A 110 21.23 8.38 -11.91
C ARG A 110 22.40 8.63 -12.85
N ALA A 111 22.42 7.92 -13.96
CA ALA A 111 23.45 8.05 -14.97
C ALA A 111 22.89 7.89 -16.37
N GLU A 112 23.58 8.45 -17.35
CA GLU A 112 23.28 8.26 -18.76
C GLU A 112 24.29 7.27 -19.37
N HIS A 113 23.81 6.21 -20.01
CA HIS A 113 24.65 5.28 -20.76
C HIS A 113 25.17 5.98 -22.03
N THR A 114 26.48 6.26 -22.10
CA THR A 114 27.10 7.14 -23.10
C THR A 114 26.93 6.66 -24.55
N GLY A 115 26.89 5.34 -24.77
CA GLY A 115 26.66 4.78 -26.11
C GLY A 115 25.19 4.71 -26.56
N LEU A 116 24.23 4.60 -25.63
CA LEU A 116 22.82 4.36 -25.93
C LEU A 116 21.93 5.57 -25.66
N GLY A 117 22.42 6.58 -24.93
CA GLY A 117 21.64 7.75 -24.48
C GLY A 117 20.53 7.39 -23.48
N ARG A 118 20.59 6.19 -22.88
CA ARG A 118 19.56 5.69 -21.96
C ARG A 118 19.88 6.10 -20.53
N THR A 119 18.90 6.62 -19.81
CA THR A 119 18.99 6.84 -18.35
C THR A 119 18.91 5.51 -17.59
N SER A 120 19.87 5.27 -16.71
CA SER A 120 19.99 4.07 -15.89
C SER A 120 20.26 4.44 -14.42
N ALA A 121 19.91 3.53 -13.50
CA ALA A 121 20.30 3.63 -12.10
C ALA A 121 21.55 2.77 -11.85
N ILE A 122 22.63 3.38 -11.36
CA ILE A 122 23.91 2.72 -11.12
C ILE A 122 24.12 2.56 -9.62
N LYS A 123 24.02 1.32 -9.13
CA LYS A 123 24.33 0.98 -7.75
C LYS A 123 25.82 0.66 -7.62
N VAL A 124 26.56 1.54 -6.96
CA VAL A 124 27.99 1.40 -6.68
C VAL A 124 28.18 0.86 -5.28
N MET A 125 28.93 -0.24 -5.17
CA MET A 125 29.22 -0.88 -3.90
C MET A 125 30.17 -0.06 -3.04
N ASN A 126 29.93 -0.08 -1.73
CA ASN A 126 30.75 0.59 -0.73
C ASN A 126 32.21 0.05 -0.73
N PRO A 127 33.23 0.87 -1.06
CA PRO A 127 34.63 0.44 -1.10
C PRO A 127 35.17 0.00 0.27
N GLY A 128 34.77 0.68 1.35
CA GLY A 128 35.17 0.31 2.71
C GLY A 128 34.61 -1.04 3.16
N LEU A 129 33.39 -1.39 2.73
CA LEU A 129 32.80 -2.72 2.97
C LEU A 129 33.56 -3.79 2.19
N LEU A 130 33.90 -3.51 0.93
CA LEU A 130 34.65 -4.40 0.05
C LEU A 130 36.05 -4.71 0.59
N ALA A 131 36.76 -3.69 1.08
CA ALA A 131 38.08 -3.85 1.69
C ALA A 131 38.05 -4.77 2.93
N ARG A 132 36.97 -4.72 3.73
CA ARG A 132 36.80 -5.54 4.93
C ARG A 132 36.33 -6.96 4.62
N GLN A 133 35.58 -7.15 3.53
CA GLN A 133 34.94 -8.43 3.20
C GLN A 133 34.98 -8.70 1.67
N PRO A 134 36.14 -9.06 1.11
CA PRO A 134 36.31 -9.24 -0.34
C PRO A 134 35.37 -10.28 -0.95
N GLN A 135 34.99 -11.32 -0.18
CA GLN A 135 34.04 -12.36 -0.58
C GLN A 135 32.63 -11.84 -0.92
N ILE A 136 32.29 -10.60 -0.54
CA ILE A 136 31.04 -9.93 -0.92
C ILE A 136 30.97 -9.73 -2.44
N VAL A 137 32.09 -9.45 -3.12
CA VAL A 137 32.10 -9.16 -4.57
C VAL A 137 31.57 -10.34 -5.37
N GLU A 138 32.07 -11.54 -5.11
CA GLU A 138 31.69 -12.73 -5.87
C GLU A 138 30.21 -13.06 -5.68
N ARG A 139 29.69 -12.90 -4.46
CA ARG A 139 28.28 -13.10 -4.13
C ARG A 139 27.39 -12.04 -4.76
N PHE A 140 27.79 -10.78 -4.67
CA PHE A 140 27.13 -9.65 -5.35
C PHE A 140 27.01 -9.89 -6.86
N ARG A 141 28.09 -10.37 -7.49
CA ARG A 141 28.08 -10.75 -8.91
C ARG A 141 27.18 -11.93 -9.19
N ALA A 142 27.20 -12.97 -8.36
CA ALA A 142 26.36 -14.15 -8.53
C ALA A 142 24.86 -13.80 -8.40
N GLU A 143 24.50 -12.96 -7.44
CA GLU A 143 23.10 -12.57 -7.21
C GLU A 143 22.60 -11.61 -8.29
N ALA A 144 23.42 -10.64 -8.71
CA ALA A 144 23.09 -9.78 -9.84
C ALA A 144 22.83 -10.58 -11.13
N ARG A 145 23.64 -11.61 -11.41
CA ARG A 145 23.43 -12.52 -12.55
C ARG A 145 22.14 -13.31 -12.42
N ALA A 146 21.82 -13.76 -11.21
CA ALA A 146 20.61 -14.52 -10.97
C ALA A 146 19.35 -13.65 -11.17
N VAL A 147 19.39 -12.38 -10.76
CA VAL A 147 18.31 -11.40 -10.95
C VAL A 147 18.25 -10.89 -12.40
N ALA A 148 19.37 -10.82 -13.13
CA ALA A 148 19.41 -10.33 -14.51
C ALA A 148 18.53 -11.14 -15.49
N SER A 149 18.26 -12.41 -15.20
CA SER A 149 17.34 -13.24 -16.00
C SER A 149 15.86 -13.02 -15.64
N LEU A 150 15.57 -12.29 -14.56
CA LEU A 150 14.22 -12.04 -14.07
C LEU A 150 13.62 -10.79 -14.72
N VAL A 151 12.91 -10.97 -15.84
CA VAL A 151 12.17 -9.90 -16.50
C VAL A 151 10.70 -9.94 -16.06
N HIS A 152 10.27 -8.95 -15.28
CA HIS A 152 8.89 -8.87 -14.79
C HIS A 152 8.47 -7.41 -14.58
N PRO A 153 7.21 -7.02 -14.89
CA PRO A 153 6.75 -5.62 -14.79
C PRO A 153 6.90 -5.01 -13.38
N HIS A 154 6.86 -5.85 -12.34
CA HIS A 154 6.96 -5.45 -10.93
C HIS A 154 8.33 -5.74 -10.30
N VAL A 155 9.36 -6.01 -11.10
CA VAL A 155 10.75 -6.15 -10.64
C VAL A 155 11.59 -5.07 -11.32
N VAL A 156 12.54 -4.50 -10.58
CA VAL A 156 13.56 -3.62 -11.15
C VAL A 156 14.53 -4.48 -11.96
N THR A 157 14.57 -4.22 -13.27
CA THR A 157 15.42 -4.97 -14.20
C THR A 157 16.90 -4.63 -13.97
N VAL A 158 17.74 -5.67 -13.88
CA VAL A 158 19.20 -5.56 -13.91
C VAL A 158 19.68 -5.70 -15.35
N HIS A 159 20.35 -4.67 -15.86
CA HIS A 159 20.82 -4.65 -17.25
C HIS A 159 22.25 -5.16 -17.38
N ASN A 160 23.14 -4.78 -16.46
CA ASN A 160 24.55 -5.07 -16.58
C ASN A 160 25.27 -5.04 -15.22
N LEU A 161 26.46 -5.63 -15.17
CA LEU A 161 27.36 -5.55 -14.03
C LEU A 161 28.76 -5.19 -14.52
N GLY A 162 29.41 -4.26 -13.82
CA GLY A 162 30.69 -3.74 -14.24
C GLY A 162 31.67 -3.53 -13.10
N THR A 163 32.90 -3.22 -13.48
CA THR A 163 33.96 -2.81 -12.56
C THR A 163 34.83 -1.79 -13.29
N ASP A 164 35.00 -0.63 -12.69
CA ASP A 164 35.83 0.45 -13.23
C ASP A 164 36.42 1.26 -12.08
N ARG A 165 37.68 1.71 -12.22
CA ARG A 165 38.40 2.51 -11.20
C ARG A 165 38.34 1.92 -9.78
N GLY A 166 38.31 0.60 -9.65
CA GLY A 166 38.19 -0.10 -8.36
C GLY A 166 36.76 -0.15 -7.78
N TYR A 167 35.79 0.51 -8.41
CA TYR A 167 34.39 0.42 -8.03
C TYR A 167 33.69 -0.76 -8.70
N HIS A 168 32.94 -1.52 -7.91
CA HIS A 168 32.01 -2.53 -8.43
C HIS A 168 30.60 -1.93 -8.51
N TYR A 169 29.93 -2.11 -9.64
CA TYR A 169 28.61 -1.51 -9.85
C TYR A 169 27.64 -2.41 -10.62
N ILE A 170 26.35 -2.18 -10.42
CA ILE A 170 25.25 -2.77 -11.19
C ILE A 170 24.49 -1.67 -11.92
N GLU A 171 24.25 -1.88 -13.21
CA GLU A 171 23.30 -1.10 -13.99
C GLU A 171 21.90 -1.70 -13.82
N MET A 172 20.96 -0.88 -13.40
CA MET A 172 19.54 -1.20 -13.25
C MET A 172 18.69 -0.24 -14.07
N GLU A 173 17.44 -0.63 -14.35
CA GLU A 173 16.47 0.32 -14.86
C GLU A 173 16.33 1.53 -13.91
N TYR A 174 16.28 2.72 -14.48
CA TYR A 174 15.86 3.91 -13.76
C TYR A 174 14.33 3.99 -13.79
N VAL A 175 13.69 4.19 -12.63
CA VAL A 175 12.23 4.36 -12.51
C VAL A 175 11.93 5.86 -12.42
N PRO A 176 11.48 6.53 -13.51
CA PRO A 176 11.31 7.98 -13.52
C PRO A 176 10.22 8.42 -12.55
N GLY A 177 10.54 9.42 -11.71
CA GLY A 177 9.64 9.89 -10.66
C GLY A 177 9.33 8.84 -9.58
N GLY A 178 10.07 7.72 -9.57
CA GLY A 178 9.89 6.63 -8.64
C GLY A 178 10.26 7.05 -7.21
N ILE A 179 9.31 6.99 -6.29
CA ILE A 179 9.56 7.19 -4.85
C ILE A 179 9.38 5.87 -4.12
N SER A 180 10.13 5.64 -3.06
CA SER A 180 9.95 4.41 -2.26
C SER A 180 8.58 4.40 -1.56
N LEU A 181 8.02 3.21 -1.29
CA LEU A 181 6.82 3.11 -0.45
C LEU A 181 7.08 3.63 0.97
N LYS A 182 8.32 3.56 1.45
CA LYS A 182 8.73 4.22 2.70
C LYS A 182 8.52 5.74 2.62
N GLU A 183 9.03 6.40 1.59
CA GLU A 183 8.84 7.84 1.40
C GLU A 183 7.37 8.20 1.16
N THR A 184 6.63 7.35 0.46
CA THR A 184 5.19 7.52 0.25
C THR A 184 4.46 7.55 1.60
N LEU A 185 4.76 6.61 2.50
CA LEU A 185 4.20 6.58 3.86
C LEU A 185 4.61 7.80 4.70
N VAL A 186 5.85 8.29 4.57
CA VAL A 186 6.28 9.53 5.24
C VAL A 186 5.43 10.72 4.80
N ARG A 187 5.19 10.83 3.49
CA ARG A 187 4.51 12.00 2.89
C ARG A 187 2.99 11.94 3.06
N GLN A 188 2.40 10.75 2.99
CA GLN A 188 0.96 10.57 2.85
C GLN A 188 0.31 9.89 4.07
N GLY A 189 1.11 9.33 4.98
CA GLY A 189 0.60 8.48 6.05
C GLY A 189 0.08 7.15 5.52
N ALA A 190 -0.82 6.52 6.29
CA ALA A 190 -1.43 5.24 5.93
C ALA A 190 -2.16 5.30 4.58
N LEU A 191 -2.14 4.20 3.84
CA LEU A 191 -2.79 4.08 2.53
C LEU A 191 -4.18 3.46 2.66
N GLU A 192 -5.10 3.93 1.83
CA GLU A 192 -6.43 3.33 1.68
C GLU A 192 -6.35 1.83 1.35
N PRO A 193 -7.27 0.99 1.86
CA PRO A 193 -7.23 -0.46 1.68
C PRO A 193 -7.06 -0.88 0.23
N VAL A 194 -7.82 -0.30 -0.71
CA VAL A 194 -7.74 -0.58 -2.15
C VAL A 194 -6.31 -0.39 -2.68
N ARG A 195 -5.70 0.75 -2.33
CA ARG A 195 -4.36 1.12 -2.81
C ARG A 195 -3.29 0.23 -2.19
N ALA A 196 -3.33 0.02 -0.86
CA ALA A 196 -2.39 -0.86 -0.18
C ALA A 196 -2.45 -2.29 -0.73
N THR A 197 -3.66 -2.84 -0.89
CA THR A 197 -3.90 -4.19 -1.42
C THR A 197 -3.39 -4.33 -2.85
N THR A 198 -3.62 -3.30 -3.68
CA THR A 198 -3.13 -3.27 -5.08
C THR A 198 -1.60 -3.33 -5.13
N LEU A 199 -0.92 -2.52 -4.34
CA LEU A 199 0.55 -2.48 -4.30
C LEU A 199 1.12 -3.80 -3.75
N VAL A 200 0.54 -4.35 -2.69
CA VAL A 200 0.98 -5.61 -2.10
C VAL A 200 0.77 -6.78 -3.06
N ARG A 201 -0.32 -6.79 -3.82
CA ARG A 201 -0.52 -7.78 -4.88
C ARG A 201 0.55 -7.71 -5.96
N GLN A 202 0.96 -6.51 -6.37
CA GLN A 202 2.04 -6.32 -7.35
C GLN A 202 3.39 -6.84 -6.81
N VAL A 203 3.68 -6.62 -5.52
CA VAL A 203 4.85 -7.20 -4.86
C VAL A 203 4.76 -8.72 -4.79
N ALA A 204 3.59 -9.29 -4.49
CA ALA A 204 3.39 -10.74 -4.48
C ALA A 204 3.64 -11.36 -5.87
N LEU A 205 3.19 -10.71 -6.95
CA LEU A 205 3.49 -11.14 -8.33
C LEU A 205 5.00 -11.11 -8.63
N ALA A 206 5.70 -10.06 -8.18
CA ALA A 206 7.15 -9.95 -8.33
C ALA A 206 7.89 -11.08 -7.60
N LEU A 207 7.48 -11.37 -6.35
CA LEU A 207 8.04 -12.45 -5.55
C LEU A 207 7.75 -13.82 -6.17
N GLY A 208 6.55 -14.07 -6.69
CA GLY A 208 6.23 -15.32 -7.37
C GLY A 208 7.14 -15.57 -8.58
N ALA A 209 7.38 -14.53 -9.38
CA ALA A 209 8.33 -14.61 -10.49
C ALA A 209 9.75 -14.96 -10.01
N ALA A 210 10.22 -14.36 -8.92
CA ALA A 210 11.52 -14.66 -8.34
C ALA A 210 11.59 -16.07 -7.75
N HIS A 211 10.58 -16.49 -6.99
CA HIS A 211 10.51 -17.80 -6.33
C HIS A 211 10.54 -18.94 -7.37
N ARG A 212 9.83 -18.79 -8.50
CA ARG A 212 9.91 -19.75 -9.63
C ARG A 212 11.30 -19.82 -10.28
N ALA A 213 12.06 -18.73 -10.24
CA ALA A 213 13.46 -18.70 -10.66
C ALA A 213 14.43 -19.22 -9.58
N GLY A 214 13.93 -19.71 -8.44
CA GLY A 214 14.74 -20.20 -7.32
C GLY A 214 15.35 -19.09 -6.46
N LEU A 215 14.86 -17.85 -6.58
CA LEU A 215 15.37 -16.68 -5.88
C LEU A 215 14.46 -16.30 -4.72
N VAL A 216 15.03 -16.14 -3.53
CA VAL A 216 14.35 -15.60 -2.34
C VAL A 216 14.89 -14.21 -2.08
N HIS A 217 14.04 -13.21 -1.87
CA HIS A 217 14.43 -11.80 -1.77
C HIS A 217 15.11 -11.45 -0.45
N ARG A 218 14.61 -11.98 0.68
CA ARG A 218 15.17 -11.88 2.06
C ARG A 218 15.17 -10.50 2.72
N ASP A 219 14.75 -9.45 2.02
CA ASP A 219 14.74 -8.07 2.53
C ASP A 219 13.54 -7.27 2.00
N VAL A 220 12.37 -7.89 1.94
CA VAL A 220 11.15 -7.21 1.53
C VAL A 220 10.76 -6.17 2.58
N LYS A 221 10.71 -4.89 2.17
CA LYS A 221 10.32 -3.75 3.02
C LYS A 221 9.91 -2.56 2.15
N PRO A 222 9.16 -1.57 2.69
CA PRO A 222 8.73 -0.41 1.92
C PRO A 222 9.85 0.40 1.25
N ALA A 223 11.07 0.39 1.81
CA ALA A 223 12.22 1.09 1.23
C ALA A 223 12.73 0.42 -0.07
N ASN A 224 12.45 -0.87 -0.26
CA ASN A 224 12.89 -1.64 -1.43
C ASN A 224 11.76 -1.79 -2.48
N VAL A 225 10.63 -1.09 -2.31
CA VAL A 225 9.54 -1.07 -3.28
C VAL A 225 9.39 0.35 -3.80
N LEU A 226 9.66 0.54 -5.09
CA LEU A 226 9.53 1.82 -5.78
C LEU A 226 8.12 1.94 -6.38
N LEU A 227 7.48 3.08 -6.15
CA LEU A 227 6.21 3.46 -6.78
C LEU A 227 6.51 4.35 -7.98
N ALA A 228 6.35 3.82 -9.19
CA ALA A 228 6.48 4.58 -10.42
C ALA A 228 5.36 5.61 -10.57
N ALA A 229 5.60 6.64 -11.40
CA ALA A 229 4.63 7.72 -11.64
C ALA A 229 3.29 7.24 -12.21
N ASP A 230 3.27 6.09 -12.89
CA ASP A 230 2.06 5.44 -13.43
C ASP A 230 1.32 4.58 -12.39
N GLY A 231 1.76 4.58 -11.14
CA GLY A 231 1.14 3.86 -10.03
C GLY A 231 1.57 2.40 -9.88
N ARG A 232 2.52 1.91 -10.69
CA ARG A 232 3.06 0.55 -10.55
C ARG A 232 4.12 0.47 -9.45
N ALA A 233 4.01 -0.54 -8.59
CA ALA A 233 5.05 -0.95 -7.67
C ALA A 233 6.10 -1.81 -8.40
N LYS A 234 7.37 -1.54 -8.13
CA LYS A 234 8.53 -2.30 -8.60
C LYS A 234 9.41 -2.67 -7.41
N LEU A 235 9.63 -3.96 -7.25
CA LEU A 235 10.50 -4.51 -6.22
C LEU A 235 11.96 -4.39 -6.66
N ALA A 236 12.76 -3.71 -5.85
CA ALA A 236 14.18 -3.46 -6.05
C ALA A 236 15.00 -4.20 -4.98
N ASP A 237 16.31 -4.27 -5.16
CA ASP A 237 17.24 -4.71 -4.12
C ASP A 237 16.95 -6.11 -3.53
N PHE A 238 16.80 -7.12 -4.42
CA PHE A 238 16.99 -8.53 -4.05
C PHE A 238 18.28 -8.62 -3.24
N GLY A 239 18.25 -9.14 -2.01
CA GLY A 239 19.26 -8.87 -0.98
C GLY A 239 20.70 -9.31 -1.30
N LEU A 240 21.36 -8.59 -2.23
CA LEU A 240 22.57 -8.89 -3.03
C LEU A 240 23.80 -9.41 -2.26
N VAL A 241 23.76 -9.36 -0.92
CA VAL A 241 24.90 -9.58 -0.02
C VAL A 241 24.52 -10.30 1.29
N ARG A 242 23.24 -10.61 1.55
CA ARG A 242 22.79 -11.02 2.90
C ARG A 242 23.15 -12.46 3.30
N ARG A 243 23.72 -13.28 2.40
CA ARG A 243 24.22 -14.64 2.71
C ARG A 243 25.30 -14.71 3.81
N LEU A 244 25.94 -13.59 4.20
CA LEU A 244 27.02 -13.60 5.20
C LEU A 244 26.56 -13.57 6.67
N ALA A 245 25.31 -13.19 6.97
CA ALA A 245 24.81 -13.28 8.34
C ALA A 245 24.31 -14.70 8.68
N ASP A 246 23.78 -15.42 7.68
CA ASP A 246 23.15 -16.73 7.89
C ASP A 246 24.18 -17.87 8.05
N GLU A 247 25.42 -17.72 7.59
CA GLU A 247 26.45 -18.78 7.68
C GLU A 247 27.30 -18.72 8.97
N ARG A 248 27.15 -17.70 9.82
CA ARG A 248 27.78 -17.63 11.14
C ARG A 248 26.73 -17.43 12.21
N ALA A 249 26.51 -18.46 13.03
CA ALA A 249 25.83 -18.30 14.31
C ALA A 249 26.52 -17.14 15.08
N GLY A 250 25.81 -16.02 15.24
CA GLY A 250 26.33 -14.84 15.95
C GLY A 250 26.91 -13.70 15.11
N ALA A 251 26.76 -13.69 13.77
CA ALA A 251 27.08 -12.50 12.98
C ALA A 251 26.14 -11.32 13.36
N PRO A 252 26.64 -10.07 13.42
CA PRO A 252 25.80 -8.90 13.69
C PRO A 252 24.65 -8.84 12.68
N LEU A 253 23.44 -8.65 13.19
CA LEU A 253 22.22 -8.54 12.38
C LEU A 253 22.33 -7.30 11.47
N ALA A 254 22.73 -7.49 10.21
CA ALA A 254 22.82 -6.41 9.25
C ALA A 254 21.45 -6.18 8.61
N GLY A 255 20.71 -5.20 9.12
CA GLY A 255 19.40 -4.77 8.63
C GLY A 255 18.49 -4.29 9.76
N THR A 256 17.37 -3.64 9.43
CA THR A 256 16.34 -3.33 10.42
C THR A 256 15.54 -4.61 10.70
N PRO A 257 15.66 -5.24 11.90
CA PRO A 257 15.03 -6.53 12.24
C PRO A 257 13.49 -6.53 12.13
N THR A 258 12.89 -5.36 12.03
CA THR A 258 11.46 -5.09 12.03
C THR A 258 10.64 -5.88 11.00
N PHE A 259 11.20 -6.22 9.83
CA PHE A 259 10.50 -6.96 8.78
C PHE A 259 10.93 -8.44 8.73
N MET A 260 11.84 -8.86 9.60
CA MET A 260 12.45 -10.18 9.55
C MET A 260 11.48 -11.27 10.06
N ALA A 261 11.46 -12.41 9.35
CA ALA A 261 10.61 -13.53 9.72
C ALA A 261 11.13 -14.26 10.99
N PRO A 262 10.23 -14.82 11.82
CA PRO A 262 10.57 -15.50 13.07
C PRO A 262 11.63 -16.60 12.97
N GLU A 263 11.62 -17.35 11.87
CA GLU A 263 12.51 -18.47 11.61
C GLU A 263 13.97 -18.03 11.38
N LEU A 264 14.19 -16.84 10.82
CA LEU A 264 15.55 -16.31 10.61
C LEU A 264 16.26 -16.01 11.93
N PHE A 265 15.51 -15.53 12.94
CA PHE A 265 16.07 -15.34 14.28
C PHE A 265 16.44 -16.65 14.99
N ARG A 266 15.98 -17.80 14.48
CA ARG A 266 16.34 -19.14 14.97
C ARG A 266 17.49 -19.76 14.17
N GLY A 267 18.03 -19.05 13.19
CA GLY A 267 19.06 -19.55 12.28
C GLY A 267 18.53 -20.53 11.22
N ALA A 268 17.21 -20.59 11.01
CA ALA A 268 16.65 -21.40 9.94
C ALA A 268 16.92 -20.74 8.56
N PRO A 269 17.08 -21.52 7.49
CA PRO A 269 17.33 -20.98 6.16
C PRO A 269 16.12 -20.17 5.66
N ALA A 270 16.39 -19.07 4.96
CA ALA A 270 15.36 -18.28 4.31
C ALA A 270 14.70 -19.06 3.15
N GLY A 271 13.38 -19.03 3.08
CA GLY A 271 12.59 -19.63 1.99
C GLY A 271 11.53 -18.66 1.44
N PRO A 272 10.73 -19.06 0.43
CA PRO A 272 9.63 -18.24 -0.10
C PRO A 272 8.69 -17.70 1.00
N GLN A 273 8.38 -18.52 2.00
CA GLN A 273 7.51 -18.16 3.12
C GLN A 273 8.11 -17.07 4.02
N THR A 274 9.44 -16.91 4.03
CA THR A 274 10.14 -15.83 4.72
C THR A 274 9.82 -14.47 4.07
N ASP A 275 9.81 -14.40 2.74
CA ASP A 275 9.42 -13.18 2.03
C ASP A 275 7.95 -12.84 2.27
N LEU A 276 7.07 -13.85 2.30
CA LEU A 276 5.64 -13.65 2.55
C LEU A 276 5.35 -13.10 3.95
N TYR A 277 6.14 -13.48 4.96
CA TYR A 277 6.05 -12.87 6.28
C TYR A 277 6.40 -11.38 6.23
N ALA A 278 7.49 -11.04 5.56
CA ALA A 278 7.92 -9.65 5.40
C ALA A 278 6.90 -8.82 4.61
N VAL A 279 6.24 -9.41 3.60
CA VAL A 279 5.07 -8.83 2.93
C VAL A 279 3.94 -8.56 3.92
N GLY A 280 3.64 -9.48 4.84
CA GLY A 280 2.63 -9.28 5.89
C GLY A 280 2.94 -8.08 6.79
N VAL A 281 4.20 -7.94 7.23
CA VAL A 281 4.63 -6.80 8.06
C VAL A 281 4.49 -5.49 7.27
N MET A 282 4.93 -5.50 6.02
CA MET A 282 4.80 -4.35 5.12
C MET A 282 3.34 -4.00 4.85
N TYR A 283 2.47 -4.98 4.61
CA TYR A 283 1.06 -4.73 4.32
C TYR A 283 0.35 -4.11 5.53
N PHE A 284 0.59 -4.64 6.73
CA PHE A 284 0.10 -4.05 7.97
C PHE A 284 0.57 -2.59 8.12
N PHE A 285 1.85 -2.34 7.83
CA PHE A 285 2.42 -1.00 7.91
C PHE A 285 1.84 -0.03 6.87
N LEU A 286 1.58 -0.49 5.64
CA LEU A 286 0.94 0.32 4.60
C LEU A 286 -0.48 0.73 5.01
N LEU A 287 -1.24 -0.15 5.65
CA LEU A 287 -2.62 0.10 6.07
C LEU A 287 -2.75 0.98 7.30
N THR A 288 -1.73 1.02 8.16
CA THR A 288 -1.85 1.64 9.50
C THR A 288 -0.82 2.72 9.79
N ALA A 289 0.22 2.84 8.96
CA ALA A 289 1.46 3.56 9.24
C ALA A 289 2.13 3.14 10.57
N ARG A 290 1.80 1.95 11.09
CA ARG A 290 2.33 1.37 12.32
C ARG A 290 2.85 -0.04 12.09
N LEU A 291 3.89 -0.42 12.81
CA LEU A 291 4.43 -1.76 12.73
C LEU A 291 3.59 -2.70 13.60
N PRO A 292 3.34 -3.95 13.17
CA PRO A 292 2.62 -4.92 13.99
C PRO A 292 3.40 -5.28 15.27
N PHE A 293 4.73 -5.23 15.19
CA PHE A 293 5.66 -5.46 16.30
C PHE A 293 6.75 -4.39 16.27
N ALA A 294 6.95 -3.72 17.41
CA ALA A 294 8.00 -2.71 17.57
C ALA A 294 8.55 -2.78 19.00
N SER A 295 9.87 -2.66 19.13
CA SER A 295 10.57 -2.47 20.40
C SER A 295 11.96 -1.89 20.12
N ASP A 296 12.40 -1.06 21.05
CA ASP A 296 13.76 -0.53 21.19
C ASP A 296 14.80 -1.62 21.56
N ASN A 297 14.38 -2.68 22.25
CA ASN A 297 15.23 -3.80 22.61
C ASN A 297 15.14 -4.92 21.56
N LEU A 298 16.27 -5.23 20.92
CA LEU A 298 16.35 -6.30 19.89
C LEU A 298 15.81 -7.64 20.40
N GLY A 299 16.17 -8.05 21.62
CA GLY A 299 15.69 -9.31 22.20
C GLY A 299 14.17 -9.32 22.39
N THR A 300 13.59 -8.19 22.80
CA THR A 300 12.13 -8.03 22.90
C THR A 300 11.47 -8.08 21.53
N LEU A 301 12.02 -7.37 20.54
CA LEU A 301 11.50 -7.40 19.17
C LEU A 301 11.49 -8.81 18.58
N ILE A 302 12.57 -9.58 18.79
CA ILE A 302 12.66 -10.99 18.41
C ILE A 302 11.52 -11.80 19.07
N ARG A 303 11.31 -11.63 20.39
CA ARG A 303 10.23 -12.33 21.11
C ARG A 303 8.86 -11.96 20.56
N LEU A 304 8.62 -10.69 20.21
CA LEU A 304 7.37 -10.24 19.61
C LEU A 304 7.12 -10.93 18.28
N HIS A 305 8.10 -10.90 17.36
CA HIS A 305 7.98 -11.59 16.09
C HIS A 305 7.70 -13.09 16.29
N GLN A 306 8.40 -13.75 17.22
CA GLN A 306 8.30 -15.19 17.45
C GLN A 306 7.04 -15.66 18.16
N ARG A 307 6.44 -14.84 19.05
CA ARG A 307 5.40 -15.30 19.99
C ARG A 307 4.14 -14.43 20.05
N GLN A 308 4.25 -13.13 19.84
CA GLN A 308 3.12 -12.22 20.02
C GLN A 308 2.07 -12.43 18.93
N ALA A 309 0.81 -12.62 19.31
CA ALA A 309 -0.29 -12.65 18.35
C ALA A 309 -0.34 -11.33 17.56
N VAL A 310 -0.64 -11.43 16.27
CA VAL A 310 -0.74 -10.27 15.38
C VAL A 310 -1.90 -9.40 15.86
N PRO A 311 -1.67 -8.10 16.11
CA PRO A 311 -2.76 -7.19 16.44
C PRO A 311 -3.79 -7.12 15.31
N ASP A 312 -5.07 -6.96 15.66
CA ASP A 312 -6.10 -6.72 14.65
C ASP A 312 -5.90 -5.35 14.00
N VAL A 313 -5.64 -5.35 12.70
CA VAL A 313 -5.38 -4.15 11.89
C VAL A 313 -6.54 -3.15 11.94
N ARG A 314 -7.76 -3.64 12.11
CA ARG A 314 -9.00 -2.83 12.13
C ARG A 314 -9.08 -1.91 13.34
N ARG A 315 -8.28 -2.14 14.39
CA ARG A 315 -8.13 -1.22 15.53
C ARG A 315 -7.62 0.16 15.10
N TRP A 316 -6.86 0.23 14.02
CA TRP A 316 -6.30 1.48 13.50
C TRP A 316 -6.84 1.84 12.12
N ALA A 317 -7.31 0.86 11.34
CA ALA A 317 -7.89 1.07 10.03
C ALA A 317 -9.28 0.39 9.94
N PRO A 318 -10.35 0.99 10.49
CA PRO A 318 -11.68 0.36 10.54
C PRO A 318 -12.31 0.09 9.17
N ALA A 319 -11.86 0.78 8.13
CA ALA A 319 -12.31 0.56 6.74
C ALA A 319 -11.73 -0.72 6.11
N VAL A 320 -10.80 -1.41 6.79
CA VAL A 320 -10.20 -2.65 6.31
C VAL A 320 -11.21 -3.80 6.46
N PRO A 321 -11.54 -4.53 5.38
CA PRO A 321 -12.43 -5.68 5.43
C PRO A 321 -11.86 -6.86 6.22
N ASP A 322 -12.75 -7.75 6.64
CA ASP A 322 -12.42 -8.96 7.40
C ASP A 322 -11.49 -9.89 6.60
N GLU A 323 -11.65 -9.93 5.28
CA GLU A 323 -10.80 -10.72 4.40
C GLU A 323 -9.35 -10.24 4.44
N VAL A 324 -9.11 -8.92 4.45
CA VAL A 324 -7.74 -8.39 4.58
C VAL A 324 -7.14 -8.74 5.95
N ALA A 325 -7.93 -8.67 7.02
CA ALA A 325 -7.46 -9.05 8.35
C ALA A 325 -7.09 -10.55 8.41
N ALA A 326 -7.87 -11.41 7.74
CA ALA A 326 -7.58 -12.83 7.62
C ALA A 326 -6.28 -13.10 6.83
N ILE A 327 -6.09 -12.42 5.69
CA ILE A 327 -4.84 -12.49 4.90
C ILE A 327 -3.63 -12.10 5.76
N LEU A 328 -3.72 -11.01 6.50
CA LEU A 328 -2.65 -10.56 7.41
C LEU A 328 -2.36 -11.59 8.50
N GLY A 329 -3.40 -12.19 9.09
CA GLY A 329 -3.26 -13.27 10.07
C GLY A 329 -2.48 -14.46 9.52
N ARG A 330 -2.76 -14.85 8.27
CA ARG A 330 -2.06 -15.95 7.58
C ARG A 330 -0.62 -15.57 7.22
N LEU A 331 -0.37 -14.40 6.63
CA LEU A 331 0.98 -13.95 6.29
C LEU A 331 1.91 -13.87 7.51
N LEU A 332 1.37 -13.39 8.64
CA LEU A 332 2.11 -13.17 9.87
C LEU A 332 2.07 -14.37 10.83
N ALA A 333 1.67 -15.55 10.34
CA ALA A 333 1.77 -16.80 11.07
C ALA A 333 3.22 -17.08 11.51
N LYS A 334 3.38 -17.62 12.72
CA LYS A 334 4.69 -17.77 13.38
C LYS A 334 5.52 -18.91 12.83
N THR A 335 4.85 -19.92 12.28
CA THR A 335 5.44 -21.02 11.54
C THR A 335 5.31 -20.77 10.03
N PRO A 336 6.31 -21.12 9.22
CA PRO A 336 6.22 -21.02 7.75
C PRO A 336 5.00 -21.75 7.17
N ASP A 337 4.69 -22.95 7.67
CA ASP A 337 3.57 -23.78 7.18
C ASP A 337 2.18 -23.19 7.44
N GLY A 338 2.09 -22.25 8.39
CA GLY A 338 0.85 -21.51 8.65
C GLY A 338 0.58 -20.37 7.65
N ARG A 339 1.52 -20.10 6.73
CA ARG A 339 1.44 -18.99 5.77
C ARG A 339 0.83 -19.46 4.45
N TYR A 340 0.92 -18.61 3.42
CA TYR A 340 0.60 -19.03 2.06
C TYR A 340 1.68 -19.97 1.53
N GLU A 341 1.26 -20.97 0.76
CA GLU A 341 2.16 -21.93 0.12
C GLU A 341 3.08 -21.24 -0.90
N SER A 342 2.56 -20.24 -1.61
CA SER A 342 3.26 -19.49 -2.65
C SER A 342 2.83 -18.03 -2.70
N ALA A 343 3.63 -17.19 -3.37
CA ALA A 343 3.31 -15.78 -3.58
C ALA A 343 2.16 -15.60 -4.59
N GLU A 344 1.98 -16.56 -5.50
CA GLU A 344 0.86 -16.64 -6.43
C GLU A 344 -0.45 -16.86 -5.69
N ALA A 345 -0.48 -17.78 -4.73
CA ALA A 345 -1.66 -18.02 -3.90
C ALA A 345 -2.08 -16.75 -3.13
N LEU A 346 -1.09 -15.99 -2.62
CA LEU A 346 -1.35 -14.68 -2.03
C LEU A 346 -1.89 -13.68 -3.05
N ALA A 347 -1.29 -13.60 -4.25
CA ALA A 347 -1.69 -12.64 -5.28
C ALA A 347 -3.11 -12.88 -5.80
N ASP A 348 -3.54 -14.14 -5.84
CA ASP A 348 -4.91 -14.54 -6.21
C ASP A 348 -5.92 -14.20 -5.11
N ASP A 349 -5.59 -14.44 -3.84
CA ASP A 349 -6.44 -14.07 -2.71
C ASP A 349 -6.63 -12.55 -2.62
N LEU A 350 -5.53 -11.79 -2.78
CA LEU A 350 -5.58 -10.32 -2.86
C LEU A 350 -6.38 -9.82 -4.08
N LYS A 351 -6.41 -10.58 -5.19
CA LYS A 351 -7.25 -10.24 -6.35
C LYS A 351 -8.74 -10.36 -6.01
N GLY A 352 -9.12 -11.41 -5.29
CA GLY A 352 -10.49 -11.59 -4.79
C GLY A 352 -10.90 -10.44 -3.87
N VAL A 353 -10.04 -10.09 -2.92
CA VAL A 353 -10.26 -8.94 -2.02
C VAL A 353 -10.36 -7.62 -2.77
N LEU A 354 -9.53 -7.38 -3.79
CA LEU A 354 -9.63 -6.16 -4.61
C LEU A 354 -10.95 -6.07 -5.36
N ALA A 355 -11.51 -7.19 -5.83
CA ALA A 355 -12.83 -7.19 -6.43
C ALA A 355 -13.92 -6.83 -5.41
N HIS A 356 -13.76 -7.23 -4.14
CA HIS A 356 -14.65 -6.86 -3.05
C HIS A 356 -14.48 -5.39 -2.62
N LEU A 357 -13.24 -4.88 -2.60
CA LEU A 357 -12.86 -3.54 -2.19
C LEU A 357 -13.18 -2.45 -3.23
N ARG A 358 -13.38 -2.82 -4.51
CA ARG A 358 -13.81 -1.86 -5.54
C ARG A 358 -15.16 -1.28 -5.11
N ASP A 359 -15.13 0.02 -4.84
CA ASP A 359 -16.16 0.81 -4.16
C ASP A 359 -17.52 0.64 -4.83
N SER A 360 -18.51 0.24 -4.02
CA SER A 360 -19.85 0.07 -4.53
C SER A 360 -20.51 1.36 -4.93
N GLU A 361 -20.14 2.43 -4.25
CA GLU A 361 -20.59 3.75 -4.59
C GLU A 361 -20.04 4.16 -5.96
N ALA A 362 -18.75 3.95 -6.22
CA ALA A 362 -18.13 4.26 -7.51
C ALA A 362 -18.77 3.48 -8.68
N LEU A 363 -18.92 2.15 -8.54
CA LEU A 363 -19.53 1.33 -9.60
C LEU A 363 -20.97 1.78 -9.90
N ILE A 364 -21.76 2.04 -8.85
CA ILE A 364 -23.15 2.51 -9.03
C ILE A 364 -23.13 3.90 -9.66
N ARG A 365 -22.34 4.86 -9.14
CA ARG A 365 -22.24 6.22 -9.67
C ARG A 365 -21.84 6.25 -11.14
N GLU A 366 -20.90 5.40 -11.57
CA GLU A 366 -20.56 5.23 -12.99
C GLU A 366 -21.75 4.76 -13.83
N GLY A 367 -22.58 3.86 -13.28
CA GLY A 367 -23.82 3.41 -13.92
C GLY A 367 -24.90 4.50 -13.99
N LEU A 368 -24.87 5.48 -13.08
CA LEU A 368 -25.80 6.61 -13.07
C LEU A 368 -25.41 7.73 -14.04
N VAL A 369 -24.17 7.77 -14.53
CA VAL A 369 -23.71 8.79 -15.46
C VAL A 369 -24.57 8.78 -16.74
N GLY A 370 -25.10 9.94 -17.10
CA GLY A 370 -25.90 10.14 -18.31
C GLY A 370 -27.37 9.73 -18.20
N LEU A 371 -27.87 9.39 -17.00
CA LEU A 371 -29.31 9.26 -16.77
C LEU A 371 -29.95 10.65 -16.67
N GLU A 372 -31.01 10.88 -17.45
CA GLU A 372 -31.86 12.05 -17.33
C GLU A 372 -32.88 11.83 -16.20
N GLY A 373 -32.51 12.18 -14.97
CA GLY A 373 -33.37 11.98 -13.80
C GLY A 373 -32.83 12.65 -12.55
N TYR A 374 -33.68 12.78 -11.52
CA TYR A 374 -33.25 13.29 -10.23
C TYR A 374 -32.67 12.15 -9.40
N ILE A 375 -31.39 12.26 -9.05
CA ILE A 375 -30.63 11.23 -8.32
C ILE A 375 -30.35 11.74 -6.91
N GLN A 376 -30.72 10.94 -5.90
CA GLN A 376 -30.46 11.21 -4.49
C GLN A 376 -29.91 9.94 -3.82
N GLY A 377 -28.86 10.05 -3.01
CA GLY A 377 -28.30 8.92 -2.26
C GLY A 377 -26.77 8.89 -2.23
N GLY A 378 -26.22 7.83 -1.62
CA GLY A 378 -24.79 7.63 -1.43
C GLY A 378 -24.48 6.29 -0.75
N ARG A 379 -23.20 5.91 -0.80
CA ARG A 379 -22.63 4.61 -0.37
C ARG A 379 -23.35 3.38 -0.92
N ASP A 380 -24.43 2.98 -0.27
CA ASP A 380 -25.07 1.68 -0.47
C ASP A 380 -26.51 1.79 -1.01
N GLN A 381 -27.08 3.01 -1.11
CA GLN A 381 -28.43 3.19 -1.62
C GLN A 381 -28.58 4.48 -2.44
N PHE A 382 -29.19 4.36 -3.60
CA PHE A 382 -29.57 5.46 -4.48
C PHE A 382 -31.06 5.38 -4.81
N ARG A 383 -31.71 6.53 -4.78
CA ARG A 383 -33.08 6.79 -5.22
C ARG A 383 -33.03 7.65 -6.47
N ILE A 384 -33.71 7.23 -7.52
CA ILE A 384 -33.64 7.82 -8.85
C ILE A 384 -35.07 8.06 -9.33
N LEU A 385 -35.44 9.30 -9.62
CA LEU A 385 -36.70 9.63 -10.29
C LEU A 385 -36.43 9.82 -11.78
N LEU A 386 -37.06 8.98 -12.61
CA LEU A 386 -36.90 8.95 -14.06
C LEU A 386 -38.19 9.36 -14.76
N PRO A 387 -38.11 10.18 -15.82
CA PRO A 387 -39.27 10.44 -16.68
C PRO A 387 -39.66 9.19 -17.45
N VAL A 388 -40.97 8.94 -17.51
CA VAL A 388 -41.62 7.88 -18.28
C VAL A 388 -42.75 8.50 -19.12
N PRO A 389 -43.24 7.83 -20.19
CA PRO A 389 -44.22 8.43 -21.09
C PRO A 389 -45.47 8.97 -20.39
N GLY A 390 -46.00 10.10 -20.89
CA GLY A 390 -47.21 10.73 -20.35
C GLY A 390 -46.98 11.66 -19.16
N ASP A 391 -45.85 12.39 -19.14
CA ASP A 391 -45.46 13.34 -18.07
C ASP A 391 -45.43 12.73 -16.66
N ARG A 392 -45.21 11.42 -16.58
CA ARG A 392 -45.09 10.65 -15.34
C ARG A 392 -43.63 10.52 -14.91
N LEU A 393 -43.43 10.28 -13.62
CA LEU A 393 -42.12 9.96 -13.04
C LEU A 393 -42.19 8.58 -12.40
N GLN A 394 -41.24 7.70 -12.73
CA GLN A 394 -41.06 6.43 -12.05
C GLN A 394 -39.88 6.49 -11.10
N GLU A 395 -40.09 6.01 -9.88
CA GLU A 395 -39.05 5.91 -8.87
C GLU A 395 -38.33 4.56 -8.94
N VAL A 396 -37.01 4.59 -9.01
CA VAL A 396 -36.13 3.42 -9.02
C VAL A 396 -35.10 3.53 -7.90
N TYR A 397 -34.91 2.42 -7.20
CA TYR A 397 -33.92 2.27 -6.14
C TYR A 397 -32.81 1.35 -6.61
N VAL A 398 -31.56 1.72 -6.29
CA VAL A 398 -30.36 0.88 -6.46
C VAL A 398 -29.73 0.68 -5.10
N GLU A 399 -29.64 -0.57 -4.66
CA GLU A 399 -29.11 -0.96 -3.35
C GLU A 399 -27.94 -1.93 -3.51
N ALA A 400 -26.83 -1.65 -2.85
CA ALA A 400 -25.78 -2.64 -2.60
C ALA A 400 -26.17 -3.43 -1.34
N CYS A 401 -26.40 -4.73 -1.47
CA CYS A 401 -26.84 -5.60 -0.37
C CYS A 401 -26.02 -6.89 -0.29
N GLN A 402 -26.22 -7.69 0.77
CA GLN A 402 -25.62 -9.01 0.92
C GLN A 402 -26.69 -10.09 0.94
N SER A 403 -26.40 -11.24 0.33
CA SER A 403 -27.21 -12.45 0.43
C SER A 403 -27.09 -13.10 1.81
N ARG A 404 -27.94 -14.08 2.10
CA ARG A 404 -27.84 -14.90 3.32
C ARG A 404 -26.52 -15.67 3.43
N GLU A 405 -25.85 -15.91 2.30
CA GLU A 405 -24.55 -16.60 2.21
C GLU A 405 -23.37 -15.60 2.17
N GLY A 406 -23.62 -14.31 2.42
CA GLY A 406 -22.58 -13.27 2.45
C GLY A 406 -22.16 -12.71 1.08
N GLN A 407 -22.68 -13.26 -0.02
CA GLN A 407 -22.39 -12.74 -1.37
C GLN A 407 -22.94 -11.32 -1.55
N ARG A 408 -22.11 -10.38 -2.04
CA ARG A 408 -22.55 -9.02 -2.37
C ARG A 408 -23.39 -9.00 -3.64
N LEU A 409 -24.49 -8.26 -3.61
CA LEU A 409 -25.47 -8.15 -4.68
C LEU A 409 -25.77 -6.68 -4.97
N VAL A 410 -26.08 -6.37 -6.23
CA VAL A 410 -26.74 -5.12 -6.61
C VAL A 410 -28.20 -5.43 -6.88
N ARG A 411 -29.08 -4.82 -6.11
CA ARG A 411 -30.52 -4.92 -6.31
C ARG A 411 -31.05 -3.61 -6.87
N ILE A 412 -31.77 -3.70 -7.98
CA ILE A 412 -32.41 -2.57 -8.64
C ILE A 412 -33.90 -2.85 -8.64
N PHE A 413 -34.71 -1.97 -8.06
CA PHE A 413 -36.16 -2.19 -7.98
C PHE A 413 -36.97 -0.90 -8.07
N SER A 414 -38.22 -1.03 -8.47
CA SER A 414 -39.24 0.02 -8.46
C SER A 414 -40.48 -0.49 -7.74
N VAL A 415 -41.14 0.38 -6.99
CA VAL A 415 -42.41 0.07 -6.32
C VAL A 415 -43.54 0.26 -7.31
N CYS A 416 -44.38 -0.76 -7.49
CA CYS A 416 -45.47 -0.74 -8.47
C CYS A 416 -46.86 -0.57 -7.83
N GLY A 417 -47.01 -0.88 -6.54
CA GLY A 417 -48.28 -0.76 -5.83
C GLY A 417 -48.36 -1.65 -4.57
N PRO A 418 -49.40 -1.50 -3.73
CA PRO A 418 -49.63 -2.34 -2.56
C PRO A 418 -49.73 -3.83 -2.92
N ALA A 419 -49.12 -4.71 -2.14
CA ALA A 419 -49.25 -6.16 -2.33
C ALA A 419 -50.47 -6.71 -1.59
N ASP A 420 -51.66 -6.39 -2.10
CA ASP A 420 -52.91 -6.97 -1.60
C ASP A 420 -53.03 -8.45 -2.01
N PRO A 421 -53.29 -9.38 -1.06
CA PRO A 421 -53.49 -10.80 -1.35
C PRO A 421 -54.51 -11.09 -2.45
N ARG A 422 -55.53 -10.24 -2.62
CA ARG A 422 -56.55 -10.36 -3.69
C ARG A 422 -55.96 -10.26 -5.09
N HIS A 423 -54.77 -9.66 -5.23
CA HIS A 423 -54.13 -9.41 -6.52
C HIS A 423 -52.95 -10.34 -6.79
N PHE A 424 -52.65 -11.30 -5.91
CA PHE A 424 -51.52 -12.22 -6.07
C PHE A 424 -51.62 -13.08 -7.34
N GLU A 425 -52.82 -13.56 -7.69
CA GLU A 425 -53.01 -14.34 -8.91
C GLU A 425 -52.74 -13.49 -10.17
N PHE A 426 -53.21 -12.25 -10.18
CA PHE A 426 -52.97 -11.32 -11.28
C PHE A 426 -51.49 -10.94 -11.39
N ALA A 427 -50.84 -10.64 -10.26
CA ALA A 427 -49.41 -10.36 -10.18
C ALA A 427 -48.56 -11.55 -10.68
N LEU A 428 -48.95 -12.79 -10.36
CA LEU A 428 -48.29 -13.99 -10.88
C LEU A 428 -48.43 -14.11 -12.40
N LYS A 429 -49.61 -13.84 -12.96
CA LYS A 429 -49.83 -13.81 -14.42
C LYS A 429 -48.97 -12.75 -15.10
N LEU A 430 -48.99 -11.52 -14.58
CA LEU A 430 -48.11 -10.45 -15.06
C LEU A 430 -46.64 -10.85 -15.02
N ASN A 431 -46.20 -11.54 -13.96
CA ASN A 431 -44.82 -12.00 -13.84
C ASN A 431 -44.41 -13.00 -14.93
N THR A 432 -45.37 -13.77 -15.48
CA THR A 432 -45.08 -14.67 -16.62
C THR A 432 -44.89 -13.94 -17.95
N GLU A 433 -45.38 -12.70 -18.06
CA GLU A 433 -45.21 -11.85 -19.24
C GLU A 433 -43.92 -11.02 -19.17
N LEU A 434 -43.27 -10.97 -18.01
CA LEU A 434 -42.01 -10.26 -17.83
C LEU A 434 -40.86 -11.07 -18.42
N THR A 435 -40.25 -10.54 -19.48
CA THR A 435 -39.06 -11.14 -20.09
C THR A 435 -37.78 -10.86 -19.31
N ILE A 436 -37.78 -9.80 -18.50
CA ILE A 436 -36.58 -9.30 -17.82
C ILE A 436 -36.96 -8.78 -16.44
N GLY A 437 -36.21 -9.20 -15.42
CA GLY A 437 -36.52 -8.95 -14.02
C GLY A 437 -37.65 -9.86 -13.53
N GLY A 438 -38.24 -9.52 -12.39
CA GLY A 438 -39.40 -10.23 -11.88
C GLY A 438 -40.18 -9.37 -10.90
N LEU A 439 -41.46 -9.68 -10.78
CA LEU A 439 -42.33 -9.12 -9.77
C LEU A 439 -42.15 -9.91 -8.46
N SER A 440 -41.94 -9.19 -7.38
CA SER A 440 -41.80 -9.76 -6.04
C SER A 440 -42.51 -8.91 -5.01
N ILE A 441 -42.69 -9.44 -3.80
CA ILE A 441 -43.24 -8.68 -2.67
C ILE A 441 -42.09 -8.26 -1.76
N LYS A 442 -42.02 -6.96 -1.45
CA LYS A 442 -41.04 -6.39 -0.52
C LYS A 442 -41.76 -5.49 0.48
N GLU A 443 -41.36 -5.58 1.74
CA GLU A 443 -41.78 -4.61 2.77
C GLU A 443 -41.12 -3.25 2.49
N VAL A 444 -41.94 -2.23 2.27
CA VAL A 444 -41.51 -0.84 2.06
C VAL A 444 -42.31 0.04 3.03
N ASN A 445 -41.61 0.73 3.92
CA ASN A 445 -42.22 1.55 4.99
C ASN A 445 -43.24 0.79 5.86
N GLY A 446 -43.02 -0.51 6.08
CA GLY A 446 -43.88 -1.36 6.91
C GLY A 446 -45.18 -1.81 6.23
N GLN A 447 -45.25 -1.67 4.90
CA GLN A 447 -46.33 -2.24 4.09
C GLN A 447 -45.76 -3.18 3.02
N PRO A 448 -46.42 -4.31 2.75
CA PRO A 448 -46.03 -5.20 1.68
C PRO A 448 -46.39 -4.54 0.35
N MET A 449 -45.41 -4.39 -0.54
CA MET A 449 -45.57 -3.77 -1.85
C MET A 449 -45.15 -4.74 -2.95
N PHE A 450 -45.86 -4.70 -4.08
CA PHE A 450 -45.36 -5.28 -5.32
C PHE A 450 -44.20 -4.42 -5.82
N VAL A 451 -43.06 -5.06 -6.05
CA VAL A 451 -41.87 -4.41 -6.58
C VAL A 451 -41.37 -5.15 -7.81
N MET A 452 -41.15 -4.38 -8.87
CA MET A 452 -40.42 -4.85 -10.04
C MET A 452 -38.94 -4.83 -9.70
N THR A 453 -38.26 -5.97 -9.73
CA THR A 453 -36.89 -6.10 -9.23
C THR A 453 -35.99 -6.87 -10.17
N ARG A 454 -34.70 -6.52 -10.15
CA ARG A 454 -33.62 -7.30 -10.76
C ARG A 454 -32.42 -7.28 -9.82
N THR A 455 -31.80 -8.44 -9.65
CA THR A 455 -30.65 -8.60 -8.75
C THR A 455 -29.47 -9.17 -9.52
N TYR A 456 -28.30 -8.59 -9.33
CA TYR A 456 -27.05 -9.03 -9.92
C TYR A 456 -26.05 -9.42 -8.85
N ALA A 457 -25.22 -10.43 -9.14
CA ALA A 457 -24.02 -10.66 -8.36
C ALA A 457 -23.01 -9.53 -8.60
N TRP A 458 -22.50 -8.94 -7.51
CA TRP A 458 -21.55 -7.80 -7.58
C TRP A 458 -20.33 -8.13 -8.46
N ALA A 459 -19.86 -9.37 -8.43
CA ALA A 459 -18.68 -9.83 -9.15
C ALA A 459 -18.80 -9.75 -10.69
N HIS A 460 -20.01 -9.67 -11.24
CA HIS A 460 -20.27 -9.76 -12.68
C HIS A 460 -21.02 -8.56 -13.26
N VAL A 461 -21.43 -7.61 -12.43
CA VAL A 461 -22.24 -6.47 -12.87
C VAL A 461 -21.34 -5.33 -13.35
N THR A 462 -21.63 -4.79 -14.54
CA THR A 462 -20.94 -3.62 -15.07
C THR A 462 -21.77 -2.35 -14.86
N PRO A 463 -21.16 -1.14 -14.93
CA PRO A 463 -21.92 0.11 -14.93
C PRO A 463 -22.99 0.16 -16.03
N ALA A 464 -22.71 -0.45 -17.20
CA ALA A 464 -23.67 -0.52 -18.30
C ALA A 464 -24.88 -1.39 -17.96
N ASP A 465 -24.67 -2.52 -17.28
CA ASP A 465 -25.76 -3.40 -16.82
C ASP A 465 -26.65 -2.70 -15.78
N ILE A 466 -26.03 -1.94 -14.86
CA ILE A 466 -26.75 -1.13 -13.87
C ILE A 466 -27.65 -0.10 -14.58
N ARG A 467 -27.07 0.66 -15.52
CA ARG A 467 -27.83 1.67 -16.29
C ARG A 467 -28.97 1.07 -17.09
N ALA A 468 -28.72 -0.02 -17.81
CA ALA A 468 -29.73 -0.70 -18.61
C ALA A 468 -30.87 -1.22 -17.73
N ALA A 469 -30.55 -1.83 -16.59
CA ALA A 469 -31.52 -2.31 -15.63
C ALA A 469 -32.34 -1.18 -15.01
N ILE A 470 -31.75 -0.02 -14.68
CA ILE A 470 -32.48 1.12 -14.15
C ILE A 470 -33.56 1.60 -15.13
N LEU A 471 -33.21 1.82 -16.39
CA LEU A 471 -34.14 2.30 -17.42
C LEU A 471 -35.23 1.27 -17.74
N GLU A 472 -34.89 -0.01 -17.67
CA GLU A 472 -35.83 -1.09 -17.90
C GLU A 472 -36.80 -1.28 -16.73
N ILE A 473 -36.30 -1.29 -15.49
CA ILE A 473 -37.11 -1.37 -14.28
C ILE A 473 -38.04 -0.16 -14.17
N ALA A 474 -37.60 1.03 -14.57
CA ALA A 474 -38.47 2.20 -14.65
C ALA A 474 -39.66 1.97 -15.60
N ARG A 475 -39.39 1.59 -16.86
CA ARG A 475 -40.43 1.38 -17.88
C ARG A 475 -41.38 0.23 -17.53
N ARG A 476 -40.84 -0.88 -17.00
CA ARG A 476 -41.64 -2.04 -16.63
C ARG A 476 -42.40 -1.84 -15.33
N GLY A 477 -41.80 -1.16 -14.35
CA GLY A 477 -42.47 -0.77 -13.11
C GLY A 477 -43.69 0.12 -13.40
N ASP A 478 -43.50 1.13 -14.24
CA ASP A 478 -44.58 2.01 -14.73
C ASP A 478 -45.70 1.21 -15.43
N TRP A 479 -45.34 0.29 -16.33
CA TRP A 479 -46.32 -0.55 -17.01
C TRP A 479 -47.08 -1.48 -16.03
N VAL A 480 -46.38 -2.12 -15.08
CA VAL A 480 -47.03 -2.95 -14.06
C VAL A 480 -47.98 -2.11 -13.22
N GLU A 481 -47.55 -0.94 -12.78
CA GLU A 481 -48.39 0.02 -12.05
C GLU A 481 -49.63 0.40 -12.87
N GLN A 482 -49.49 0.69 -14.16
CA GLN A 482 -50.64 0.96 -15.02
C GLN A 482 -51.59 -0.23 -15.14
N GLN A 483 -51.08 -1.47 -15.27
CA GLN A 483 -51.94 -2.65 -15.31
C GLN A 483 -52.68 -2.85 -13.98
N LEU A 484 -52.01 -2.56 -12.88
CA LEU A 484 -52.55 -2.59 -11.53
C LEU A 484 -53.64 -1.51 -11.34
N THR A 485 -53.41 -0.27 -11.77
CA THR A 485 -54.38 0.84 -11.67
C THR A 485 -55.54 0.72 -12.68
N GLN A 486 -55.30 0.30 -13.93
CA GLN A 486 -56.34 0.16 -14.96
C GLN A 486 -57.39 -0.90 -14.61
N ASN A 487 -57.02 -1.87 -13.78
CA ASN A 487 -57.94 -2.88 -13.26
C ASN A 487 -58.57 -2.49 -11.92
N ASP A 488 -58.40 -1.22 -11.48
CA ASP A 488 -58.94 -0.66 -10.23
C ASP A 488 -58.51 -1.45 -8.98
N LEU A 489 -57.28 -1.99 -9.01
CA LEU A 489 -56.77 -2.88 -7.98
C LEU A 489 -56.14 -2.11 -6.80
N PHE A 490 -55.88 -0.79 -6.92
CA PHE A 490 -55.38 0.06 -5.82
C PHE A 490 -55.75 1.52 -6.04
#